data_AF-A0A6B3BTD9-F1
#
_entry.id   AF-A0A6B3BTD9-F1
#
_cell.length_a   1.000
_cell.length_b   1.000
_cell.length_c   1.000
_cell.angle_alpha   90.00
_cell.angle_beta   90.00
_cell.angle_gamma   90.00
#
_symmetry.space_group_name_H-M   'P 1'
#
loop_
_entity.id
_entity.type
_entity.pdbx_description
1 polymer ?
#
loop_
_entity_poly.entity_id
_entity_poly.type
_entity_poly.pdbx_seq_one_letter_code
_entity_poly.pdbx_strand_id
1 'polypeptide(L)'
;MNPTEPPVAWDYSPTRRAWAKQLAMNVVALVAWIASWFALLAVLSVFLGPGYAVVVAPFIVYSFYRAFLQLFIIAAVFRMRRVLRVYPWQLSHQPPHGLANRTDVVGKQFGWFEFPNPARPEEGLPMVFARHWGVGWWSRRMAPRATPELKAQIGAVWLAGDPRFIGVLAAPTSDGSTPRRFRFLHQQTGSDGGRLTVAEWGATAEDVERGRRAGIVPVRT
;
A
#
# COMPACT_ATOMS: atom_id res chain seq x y z
N MET A 1 16.56 -6.18 17.81
CA MET A 1 16.82 -4.90 17.12
C MET A 1 15.48 -4.24 16.88
N ASN A 2 15.25 -3.09 17.51
CA ASN A 2 14.00 -2.36 17.40
C ASN A 2 13.86 -1.80 15.97
N PRO A 3 12.70 -1.97 15.28
CA PRO A 3 12.50 -1.43 13.94
C PRO A 3 12.67 0.09 13.82
N THR A 4 12.62 0.84 14.93
CA THR A 4 12.77 2.31 14.96
C THR A 4 14.21 2.80 15.15
N GLU A 5 15.16 1.91 15.48
CA GLU A 5 16.58 2.27 15.65
C GLU A 5 17.26 2.75 14.36
N PRO A 6 17.03 2.12 13.18
CA PRO A 6 17.69 2.55 11.95
C PRO A 6 17.17 3.92 11.47
N PRO A 7 18.05 4.76 10.87
CA PRO A 7 17.67 6.10 10.40
C PRO A 7 16.65 6.06 9.26
N VAL A 8 16.60 4.96 8.51
CA VAL A 8 15.58 4.71 7.47
C VAL A 8 15.05 3.28 7.57
N ALA A 9 13.77 3.11 7.25
CA ALA A 9 13.07 1.83 7.33
C ALA A 9 13.74 0.73 6.48
N TRP A 10 14.40 1.12 5.39
CA TRP A 10 15.12 0.21 4.49
C TRP A 10 16.36 -0.43 5.13
N ASP A 11 16.98 0.21 6.11
CA ASP A 11 18.19 -0.30 6.76
C ASP A 11 17.88 -1.44 7.74
N TYR A 12 16.62 -1.58 8.13
CA TYR A 12 16.15 -2.73 8.89
C TYR A 12 16.14 -4.01 8.05
N SER A 13 16.99 -4.97 8.41
CA SER A 13 17.16 -6.22 7.65
C SER A 13 15.86 -7.01 7.42
N PRO A 14 14.95 -7.16 8.41
CA PRO A 14 13.65 -7.79 8.20
C PRO A 14 12.78 -7.07 7.16
N THR A 15 12.86 -5.74 7.05
CA THR A 15 12.14 -4.97 6.02
C THR A 15 12.59 -5.35 4.62
N ARG A 16 13.90 -5.43 4.37
CA ARG A 16 14.43 -5.83 3.04
C ARG A 16 14.01 -7.24 2.67
N ARG A 17 14.07 -8.18 3.61
CA ARG A 17 13.66 -9.57 3.39
C ARG A 17 12.17 -9.68 3.09
N ALA A 18 11.32 -9.01 3.87
CA ALA A 18 9.88 -9.02 3.66
C ALA A 18 9.49 -8.36 2.32
N TRP A 19 10.13 -7.25 1.96
CA TRP A 19 9.95 -6.59 0.67
C TRP A 19 10.41 -7.49 -0.49
N ALA A 20 11.58 -8.11 -0.38
CA ALA A 20 12.12 -9.01 -1.40
C ALA A 20 11.20 -10.23 -1.61
N LYS A 21 10.69 -10.82 -0.53
CA LYS A 21 9.70 -11.90 -0.61
C LYS A 21 8.43 -11.44 -1.33
N GLN A 22 7.91 -10.26 -1.00
CA GLN A 22 6.74 -9.72 -1.69
C GLN A 22 7.02 -9.47 -3.18
N LEU A 23 8.19 -8.93 -3.53
CA LEU A 23 8.57 -8.74 -4.93
C LEU A 23 8.67 -10.10 -5.66
N ALA A 24 9.38 -11.07 -5.08
CA ALA A 24 9.56 -12.40 -5.65
C ALA A 24 8.20 -13.08 -5.92
N MET A 25 7.28 -13.07 -4.95
CA MET A 25 5.93 -13.60 -5.15
C MET A 25 5.18 -12.90 -6.29
N ASN A 26 5.34 -11.58 -6.44
CA ASN A 26 4.71 -10.82 -7.51
C ASN A 26 5.35 -11.09 -8.89
N VAL A 27 6.65 -11.36 -8.94
CA VAL A 27 7.36 -11.77 -10.17
C VAL A 27 6.94 -13.17 -10.59
N VAL A 28 6.90 -14.12 -9.65
CA VAL A 28 6.41 -15.49 -9.91
C VAL A 28 4.98 -15.45 -10.45
N ALA A 29 4.10 -14.65 -9.83
CA ALA A 29 2.74 -14.47 -10.33
C ALA A 29 2.70 -13.89 -11.74
N LEU A 30 3.55 -12.90 -12.07
CA LEU A 30 3.63 -12.34 -13.41
C LEU A 30 4.02 -13.40 -14.44
N VAL A 31 5.10 -14.14 -14.17
CA VAL A 31 5.59 -15.20 -15.06
C VAL A 31 4.51 -16.27 -15.26
N ALA A 32 3.83 -16.67 -14.18
CA ALA A 32 2.74 -17.64 -14.26
C ALA A 32 1.59 -17.14 -15.15
N TRP A 33 1.15 -15.88 -15.03
CA TRP A 33 0.09 -15.34 -15.88
C TRP A 33 0.49 -15.23 -17.35
N ILE A 34 1.75 -14.85 -17.62
CA ILE A 34 2.31 -14.81 -18.98
C ILE A 34 2.35 -16.23 -19.57
N ALA A 35 2.88 -17.20 -18.82
CA ALA A 35 2.96 -18.58 -19.25
C ALA A 35 1.57 -19.17 -19.53
N SER A 36 0.60 -18.95 -18.64
CA SER A 36 -0.79 -19.37 -18.83
C SER A 36 -1.41 -18.74 -20.08
N TRP A 37 -1.13 -17.47 -20.36
CA TRP A 37 -1.63 -16.80 -21.55
C TRP A 37 -1.11 -17.46 -22.84
N PHE A 38 0.20 -17.69 -22.95
CA PHE A 38 0.80 -18.37 -24.10
C PHE A 38 0.38 -19.84 -24.21
N ALA A 39 0.28 -20.55 -23.08
CA ALA A 39 -0.17 -21.93 -23.07
C ALA A 39 -1.62 -22.06 -23.58
N LEU A 40 -2.53 -21.18 -23.14
CA LEU A 40 -3.92 -21.19 -23.60
C LEU A 40 -4.04 -20.84 -25.09
N LEU A 41 -3.22 -19.91 -25.59
CA LEU A 41 -3.13 -19.61 -27.02
C LEU A 41 -2.65 -20.84 -27.82
N ALA A 42 -1.56 -21.47 -27.39
CA ALA A 42 -1.05 -22.69 -28.03
C ALA A 42 -2.07 -23.83 -28.01
N VAL A 43 -2.76 -24.03 -26.89
CA VAL A 43 -3.84 -25.02 -26.75
C VAL A 43 -4.96 -24.76 -27.76
N LEU A 44 -5.44 -23.51 -27.83
CA LEU A 44 -6.49 -23.12 -28.78
C LEU A 44 -6.03 -23.28 -30.24
N SER A 45 -4.79 -22.95 -30.58
CA SER A 45 -4.29 -22.97 -31.96
C SER A 45 -3.88 -24.35 -32.47
N VAL A 46 -3.35 -25.22 -31.60
CA VAL A 46 -2.75 -26.50 -32.01
C VAL A 46 -3.69 -27.67 -31.75
N PHE A 47 -4.45 -27.64 -30.66
CA PHE A 47 -5.18 -28.80 -30.16
C PHE A 47 -6.70 -28.67 -30.26
N LEU A 48 -7.24 -27.46 -30.39
CA LEU A 48 -8.69 -27.23 -30.47
C LEU A 48 -9.09 -26.62 -31.82
N GLY A 49 -10.29 -26.96 -32.29
CA GLY A 49 -10.88 -26.32 -33.46
C GLY A 49 -11.43 -24.92 -33.16
N PRO A 50 -11.71 -24.11 -34.21
CA PRO A 50 -12.19 -22.72 -34.06
C PRO A 50 -13.44 -22.58 -33.19
N GLY A 51 -14.30 -23.60 -33.13
CA GLY A 51 -15.53 -23.60 -32.33
C GLY A 51 -15.31 -23.46 -30.82
N TYR A 52 -14.13 -23.81 -30.32
CA TYR A 52 -13.80 -23.68 -28.89
C TYR A 52 -13.28 -22.29 -28.50
N ALA A 53 -13.08 -21.39 -29.47
CA ALA A 53 -12.59 -20.05 -29.21
C ALA A 53 -13.47 -19.30 -28.18
N VAL A 54 -14.79 -19.44 -28.28
CA VAL A 54 -15.74 -18.78 -27.36
C VAL A 54 -15.54 -19.25 -25.90
N VAL A 55 -15.15 -20.51 -25.70
CA VAL A 55 -14.93 -21.09 -24.36
C VAL A 55 -13.56 -20.70 -23.80
N VAL A 56 -12.51 -20.71 -24.63
CA VAL A 56 -11.13 -20.46 -24.20
C VAL A 56 -10.77 -18.97 -24.15
N ALA A 57 -11.37 -18.15 -25.02
CA ALA A 57 -11.07 -16.72 -25.12
C ALA A 57 -11.23 -15.95 -23.80
N PRO A 58 -12.28 -16.16 -22.97
CA PRO A 58 -12.38 -15.51 -21.66
C PRO A 58 -11.17 -15.76 -20.76
N PHE A 59 -10.61 -16.98 -20.77
CA PHE A 59 -9.43 -17.33 -19.96
C PHE A 59 -8.14 -16.71 -20.50
N ILE A 60 -8.00 -16.62 -21.83
CA ILE A 60 -6.89 -15.94 -22.50
C ILE A 60 -6.90 -14.45 -22.12
N VAL A 61 -8.06 -13.79 -22.32
CA VAL A 61 -8.25 -12.37 -22.00
C VAL A 61 -8.01 -12.12 -20.52
N TYR A 62 -8.54 -12.97 -19.64
CA TYR A 62 -8.32 -12.85 -18.20
C TYR A 62 -6.85 -13.00 -17.82
N SER A 63 -6.13 -13.97 -18.39
CA SER A 63 -4.70 -14.18 -18.12
C SER A 63 -3.86 -12.98 -18.57
N PHE A 64 -4.13 -12.46 -19.76
CA PHE A 64 -3.50 -11.23 -20.27
C PHE A 64 -3.77 -10.04 -19.35
N TYR A 65 -5.04 -9.82 -18.99
CA TYR A 65 -5.45 -8.76 -18.07
C TYR A 65 -4.73 -8.87 -16.73
N ARG A 66 -4.61 -10.08 -16.16
CA ARG A 66 -3.90 -10.32 -14.90
C ARG A 66 -2.40 -10.06 -15.03
N ALA A 67 -1.76 -10.48 -16.13
CA ALA A 67 -0.36 -10.17 -16.40
C ALA A 67 -0.12 -8.64 -16.48
N PHE A 68 -1.00 -7.93 -17.19
CA PHE A 68 -0.94 -6.48 -17.31
C PHE A 68 -1.10 -5.77 -15.95
N LEU A 69 -2.12 -6.14 -15.16
CA LEU A 69 -2.29 -5.61 -13.80
C LEU A 69 -1.07 -5.86 -12.90
N GLN A 70 -0.45 -7.04 -13.05
CA GLN A 70 0.68 -7.44 -12.24
C GLN A 70 1.91 -6.52 -12.44
N LEU A 71 2.08 -5.93 -13.64
CA LEU A 71 3.10 -4.92 -13.89
C LEU A 71 2.91 -3.67 -13.02
N PHE A 72 1.67 -3.18 -12.86
CA PHE A 72 1.37 -2.04 -11.99
C PHE A 72 1.59 -2.37 -10.51
N ILE A 73 1.33 -3.61 -10.10
CA ILE A 73 1.61 -4.07 -8.74
C ILE A 73 3.11 -4.05 -8.46
N ILE A 74 3.93 -4.56 -9.38
CA ILE A 74 5.39 -4.52 -9.26
C ILE A 74 5.89 -3.07 -9.21
N ALA A 75 5.40 -2.20 -10.10
CA ALA A 75 5.73 -0.77 -10.06
C ALA A 75 5.34 -0.11 -8.72
N ALA A 76 4.20 -0.49 -8.12
CA ALA A 76 3.83 -0.03 -6.79
C ALA A 76 4.80 -0.54 -5.71
N VAL A 77 5.23 -1.80 -5.76
CA VAL A 77 6.23 -2.36 -4.81
C VAL A 77 7.56 -1.60 -4.90
N PHE A 78 8.00 -1.21 -6.10
CA PHE A 78 9.19 -0.36 -6.25
C PHE A 78 8.99 1.06 -5.72
N ARG A 79 7.79 1.64 -5.89
CA ARG A 79 7.46 2.93 -5.25
C ARG A 79 7.53 2.81 -3.72
N MET A 80 7.06 1.70 -3.13
CA MET A 80 7.15 1.49 -1.67
C MET A 80 8.60 1.52 -1.21
N ARG A 81 9.50 0.88 -1.96
CA ARG A 81 10.94 0.91 -1.68
C ARG A 81 11.51 2.32 -1.66
N ARG A 82 11.03 3.24 -2.50
CA ARG A 82 11.49 4.64 -2.47
C ARG A 82 11.12 5.31 -1.14
N VAL A 83 9.89 5.15 -0.68
CA VAL A 83 9.44 5.69 0.62
C VAL A 83 10.24 5.08 1.77
N LEU A 84 10.41 3.75 1.79
CA LEU A 84 11.15 3.04 2.83
C LEU A 84 12.63 3.45 2.93
N ARG A 85 13.21 3.95 1.82
CA ARG A 85 14.60 4.44 1.79
C ARG A 85 14.77 5.86 2.31
N VAL A 86 13.68 6.58 2.49
CA VAL A 86 13.69 7.99 2.88
C VAL A 86 13.23 8.19 4.32
N TYR A 87 12.26 7.40 4.77
CA TYR A 87 11.65 7.57 6.09
C TYR A 87 11.98 6.38 7.02
N PRO A 88 12.23 6.64 8.32
CA PRO A 88 12.33 5.58 9.34
C PRO A 88 10.96 4.93 9.59
N TRP A 89 10.97 3.77 10.23
CA TRP A 89 9.73 3.21 10.79
C TRP A 89 9.31 4.00 12.02
N GLN A 90 8.02 4.28 12.10
CA GLN A 90 7.33 4.81 13.27
C GLN A 90 6.36 3.74 13.75
N LEU A 91 6.44 3.41 15.04
CA LEU A 91 5.56 2.44 15.67
C LEU A 91 4.34 3.15 16.22
N SER A 92 3.15 2.76 15.76
CA SER A 92 1.89 3.28 16.27
C SER A 92 1.12 2.15 16.96
N HIS A 93 0.88 2.33 18.26
CA HIS A 93 0.08 1.40 19.05
C HIS A 93 -1.38 1.86 19.05
N GLN A 94 -2.26 0.93 18.70
CA GLN A 94 -3.71 1.08 18.62
C GLN A 94 -4.13 2.36 17.89
N PRO A 95 -3.65 2.60 16.65
CA PRO A 95 -4.06 3.76 15.90
C PRO A 95 -5.59 3.73 15.69
N PRO A 96 -6.28 4.88 15.82
CA PRO A 96 -7.67 4.99 15.40
C PRO A 96 -7.79 4.57 13.94
N HIS A 97 -8.81 3.77 13.64
CA HIS A 97 -9.01 3.21 12.32
C HIS A 97 -10.48 2.95 12.03
N GLY A 98 -10.83 2.90 10.75
CA GLY A 98 -12.20 2.64 10.34
C GLY A 98 -12.34 2.26 8.88
N LEU A 99 -13.51 1.72 8.56
CA LEU A 99 -13.96 1.45 7.18
C LEU A 99 -15.00 2.43 6.68
N ALA A 100 -15.70 3.11 7.59
CA ALA A 100 -16.64 4.15 7.22
C ALA A 100 -15.87 5.29 6.57
N ASN A 101 -16.43 5.84 5.49
CA ASN A 101 -15.86 7.00 4.84
C ASN A 101 -15.89 8.17 5.83
N ARG A 102 -14.74 8.82 6.00
CA ARG A 102 -14.64 10.07 6.73
C ARG A 102 -15.10 11.22 5.84
N THR A 103 -15.90 12.12 6.39
CA THR A 103 -16.42 13.30 5.67
C THR A 103 -15.35 14.34 5.38
N ASP A 104 -14.27 14.35 6.16
CA ASP A 104 -13.11 15.25 6.01
C ASP A 104 -12.09 14.80 4.94
N VAL A 105 -12.28 13.60 4.36
CA VAL A 105 -11.38 13.05 3.33
C VAL A 105 -12.06 13.04 1.96
N VAL A 106 -11.39 13.60 0.96
CA VAL A 106 -11.90 13.69 -0.41
C VAL A 106 -11.47 12.48 -1.23
N GLY A 107 -12.43 11.83 -1.88
CA GLY A 107 -12.19 10.76 -2.84
C GLY A 107 -12.51 9.37 -2.32
N LYS A 108 -11.97 8.35 -3.00
CA LYS A 108 -12.27 6.94 -2.71
C LYS A 108 -11.48 6.46 -1.50
N GLN A 109 -12.20 6.07 -0.45
CA GLN A 109 -11.64 5.54 0.78
C GLN A 109 -12.00 4.06 0.90
N PHE A 110 -11.01 3.21 1.10
CA PHE A 110 -11.21 1.76 1.33
C PHE A 110 -10.73 1.35 2.73
N GLY A 111 -10.87 2.27 3.67
CA GLY A 111 -10.38 2.20 5.04
C GLY A 111 -9.32 3.26 5.33
N TRP A 112 -9.17 3.60 6.60
CA TRP A 112 -8.29 4.67 7.07
C TRP A 112 -7.64 4.33 8.40
N PHE A 113 -6.49 4.97 8.65
CA PHE A 113 -5.77 4.99 9.91
C PHE A 113 -5.41 6.44 10.24
N GLU A 114 -5.49 6.82 11.50
CA GLU A 114 -5.03 8.13 11.96
C GLU A 114 -3.61 8.04 12.53
N PHE A 115 -2.79 9.02 12.16
CA PHE A 115 -1.42 9.16 12.64
C PHE A 115 -1.15 10.60 13.08
N PRO A 116 -0.32 10.82 14.10
CA PRO A 116 -0.02 12.17 14.57
C PRO A 116 0.72 12.98 13.49
N ASN A 117 0.38 14.26 13.37
CA ASN A 117 1.11 15.18 12.52
C ASN A 117 2.52 15.42 13.09
N PRO A 118 3.60 15.21 12.32
CA PRO A 118 4.97 15.46 12.79
C PRO A 118 5.22 16.90 13.27
N ALA A 119 4.50 17.89 12.74
CA ALA A 119 4.62 19.29 13.15
C ALA A 119 3.71 19.66 14.33
N ARG A 120 2.64 18.89 14.56
CA ARG A 120 1.60 19.12 15.59
C ARG A 120 1.12 17.78 16.13
N PRO A 121 1.86 17.14 17.06
CA PRO A 121 1.56 15.77 17.50
C PRO A 121 0.15 15.57 18.09
N GLU A 122 -0.47 16.64 18.57
CA GLU A 122 -1.86 16.70 19.04
C GLU A 122 -2.90 16.53 17.93
N GLU A 123 -2.54 16.77 16.67
CA GLU A 123 -3.42 16.69 15.52
C GLU A 123 -3.28 15.32 14.82
N GLY A 124 -4.35 14.53 14.82
CA GLY A 124 -4.42 13.25 14.10
C GLY A 124 -4.79 13.45 12.63
N LEU A 125 -3.91 13.03 11.72
CA LEU A 125 -4.15 13.07 10.27
C LEU A 125 -4.65 11.72 9.77
N PRO A 126 -5.85 11.66 9.15
CA PRO A 126 -6.39 10.43 8.62
C PRO A 126 -5.77 10.10 7.27
N MET A 127 -4.99 9.03 7.24
CA MET A 127 -4.43 8.49 6.02
C MET A 127 -5.30 7.34 5.49
N VAL A 128 -5.57 7.34 4.19
CA VAL A 128 -6.55 6.42 3.59
C VAL A 128 -5.95 5.46 2.57
N PHE A 129 -6.57 4.29 2.45
CA PHE A 129 -6.33 3.40 1.33
C PHE A 129 -7.07 3.94 0.09
N ALA A 130 -6.34 4.59 -0.81
CA ALA A 130 -6.91 5.14 -2.05
C ALA A 130 -7.36 4.07 -3.08
N ARG A 131 -7.00 2.79 -2.87
CA ARG A 131 -7.27 1.69 -3.80
C ARG A 131 -7.84 0.48 -3.06
N HIS A 132 -8.86 -0.16 -3.63
CA HIS A 132 -9.47 -1.37 -3.08
C HIS A 132 -8.62 -2.64 -3.28
N TRP A 133 -7.70 -2.63 -4.24
CA TRP A 133 -6.91 -3.81 -4.57
C TRP A 133 -5.94 -4.17 -3.44
N GLY A 134 -6.09 -5.37 -2.90
CA GLY A 134 -5.19 -5.90 -1.88
C GLY A 134 -5.40 -5.34 -0.47
N VAL A 135 -6.44 -4.55 -0.22
CA VAL A 135 -6.80 -4.09 1.14
C VAL A 135 -7.68 -5.07 1.91
N GLY A 136 -8.17 -6.15 1.28
CA GLY A 136 -9.09 -7.11 1.91
C GLY A 136 -8.61 -7.68 3.26
N TRP A 137 -7.29 -7.87 3.42
CA TRP A 137 -6.73 -8.32 4.70
C TRP A 137 -6.88 -7.26 5.80
N TRP A 138 -6.69 -5.99 5.45
CA TRP A 138 -6.82 -4.83 6.33
C TRP A 138 -8.30 -4.55 6.64
N SER A 139 -9.16 -4.49 5.62
CA SER A 139 -10.58 -4.23 5.81
C SER A 139 -11.25 -5.29 6.68
N ARG A 140 -10.90 -6.57 6.52
CA ARG A 140 -11.41 -7.64 7.39
C ARG A 140 -11.09 -7.44 8.87
N ARG A 141 -9.97 -6.78 9.20
CA ARG A 141 -9.53 -6.51 10.59
C ARG A 141 -10.08 -5.21 11.15
N MET A 142 -10.35 -4.25 10.28
CA MET A 142 -11.04 -3.00 10.62
C MET A 142 -12.56 -3.14 10.74
N ALA A 143 -13.12 -4.25 10.25
CA ALA A 143 -14.56 -4.46 10.28
C ALA A 143 -15.11 -4.36 11.71
N PRO A 144 -16.27 -3.70 11.93
CA PRO A 144 -16.85 -3.58 13.28
C PRO A 144 -17.02 -4.93 13.98
N ARG A 145 -17.40 -5.95 13.19
CA ARG A 145 -17.63 -7.35 13.59
C ARG A 145 -16.36 -8.22 13.64
N ALA A 146 -15.16 -7.65 13.44
CA ALA A 146 -13.92 -8.42 13.53
C ALA A 146 -13.70 -8.91 14.98
N THR A 147 -13.22 -10.15 15.13
CA THR A 147 -12.90 -10.72 16.46
C THR A 147 -11.77 -9.93 17.13
N PRO A 148 -11.67 -9.98 18.47
CA PRO A 148 -10.57 -9.32 19.18
C PRO A 148 -9.19 -9.75 18.68
N GLU A 149 -8.97 -11.02 18.32
CA GLU A 149 -7.66 -11.46 17.80
C GLU A 149 -7.34 -10.85 16.43
N LEU A 150 -8.37 -10.64 15.59
CA LEU A 150 -8.19 -9.97 14.30
C LEU A 150 -7.88 -8.48 14.48
N LYS A 151 -8.55 -7.81 15.42
CA LYS A 151 -8.27 -6.40 15.75
C LYS A 151 -6.89 -6.23 16.38
N ALA A 152 -6.46 -7.17 17.23
CA ALA A 152 -5.12 -7.15 17.83
C ALA A 152 -4.00 -7.17 16.77
N GLN A 153 -4.20 -7.82 15.62
CA GLN A 153 -3.22 -7.84 14.52
C GLN A 153 -3.02 -6.49 13.82
N ILE A 154 -3.94 -5.54 14.00
CA ILE A 154 -3.78 -4.14 13.58
C ILE A 154 -3.65 -3.19 14.78
N GLY A 155 -3.58 -3.74 15.99
CA GLY A 155 -3.37 -2.99 17.23
C GLY A 155 -1.94 -2.49 17.39
N ALA A 156 -1.01 -2.93 16.55
CA ALA A 156 0.27 -2.28 16.34
C ALA A 156 0.51 -2.22 14.85
N VAL A 157 0.85 -1.04 14.32
CA VAL A 157 1.19 -0.87 12.91
C VAL A 157 2.48 -0.07 12.81
N TRP A 158 3.21 -0.31 11.73
CA TRP A 158 4.42 0.42 11.42
C TRP A 158 4.13 1.33 10.24
N LEU A 159 4.44 2.61 10.38
CA LEU A 159 4.33 3.60 9.33
C LEU A 159 5.73 4.07 8.94
N ALA A 160 6.04 4.04 7.65
CA ALA A 160 7.22 4.71 7.10
C ALA A 160 6.75 5.74 6.09
N GLY A 161 6.91 7.02 6.41
CA GLY A 161 6.44 8.13 5.58
C GLY A 161 6.19 9.37 6.40
N ASP A 162 5.47 10.30 5.78
CA ASP A 162 4.98 11.50 6.43
C ASP A 162 3.44 11.50 6.28
N PRO A 163 2.68 11.44 7.39
CA PRO A 163 1.22 11.46 7.38
C PRO A 163 0.60 12.62 6.61
N ARG A 164 1.32 13.73 6.43
CA ARG A 164 0.87 14.88 5.64
C ARG A 164 0.83 14.61 4.14
N PHE A 165 1.44 13.52 3.66
CA PHE A 165 1.57 13.26 2.23
C PHE A 165 1.29 11.79 1.86
N ILE A 166 2.16 10.89 2.31
CA ILE A 166 2.19 9.48 1.92
C ILE A 166 2.89 8.65 2.99
N GLY A 167 2.44 7.42 3.13
CA GLY A 167 3.06 6.46 4.02
C GLY A 167 2.99 5.05 3.48
N VAL A 168 3.99 4.25 3.83
CA VAL A 168 3.94 2.80 3.71
C VAL A 168 3.59 2.24 5.08
N LEU A 169 2.43 1.61 5.15
CA LEU A 169 1.95 0.89 6.32
C LEU A 169 2.39 -0.56 6.25
N ALA A 170 2.79 -1.13 7.39
CA ALA A 170 2.97 -2.56 7.57
C ALA A 170 2.34 -3.02 8.89
N ALA A 171 1.82 -4.25 8.88
CA ALA A 171 1.44 -4.94 10.12
C ALA A 171 2.63 -5.81 10.54
N PRO A 172 3.12 -5.69 11.78
CA PRO A 172 4.13 -6.60 12.29
C PRO A 172 3.58 -8.03 12.37
N THR A 173 4.51 -8.99 12.37
CA THR A 173 4.23 -10.35 12.82
C THR A 173 3.85 -10.39 14.29
N SER A 174 3.29 -11.51 14.75
CA SER A 174 2.87 -11.68 16.15
C SER A 174 4.00 -11.52 17.17
N ASP A 175 5.24 -11.77 16.75
CA ASP A 175 6.48 -11.56 17.51
C ASP A 175 7.00 -10.12 17.44
N GLY A 176 6.32 -9.21 16.73
CA GLY A 176 6.71 -7.80 16.63
C GLY A 176 8.03 -7.57 15.88
N SER A 177 8.61 -8.58 15.22
CA SER A 177 9.98 -8.50 14.69
C SER A 177 10.05 -8.16 13.21
N THR A 178 9.00 -8.47 12.44
CA THR A 178 9.06 -8.44 10.97
C THR A 178 7.85 -7.73 10.38
N PRO A 179 8.04 -6.71 9.52
CA PRO A 179 6.93 -6.06 8.86
C PRO A 179 6.34 -6.98 7.79
N ARG A 180 5.01 -7.07 7.73
CA ARG A 180 4.25 -7.77 6.69
C ARG A 180 3.14 -6.88 6.15
N ARG A 181 2.53 -7.32 5.05
CA ARG A 181 1.32 -6.71 4.48
C ARG A 181 1.49 -5.23 4.09
N PHE A 182 2.64 -4.88 3.51
CA PHE A 182 2.94 -3.52 3.04
C PHE A 182 1.81 -2.93 2.18
N ARG A 183 1.34 -1.73 2.54
CA ARG A 183 0.36 -0.98 1.76
C ARG A 183 0.68 0.50 1.76
N PHE A 184 0.30 1.16 0.67
CA PHE A 184 0.32 2.60 0.64
C PHE A 184 -0.90 3.16 1.36
N LEU A 185 -0.65 4.20 2.13
CA LEU A 185 -1.63 5.12 2.62
C LEU A 185 -1.33 6.49 2.00
N HIS A 186 -2.40 7.18 1.64
CA HIS A 186 -2.34 8.52 1.06
C HIS A 186 -3.08 9.48 1.97
N GLN A 187 -2.53 10.69 2.14
CA GLN A 187 -3.28 11.78 2.73
C GLN A 187 -4.22 12.35 1.67
N GLN A 188 -5.51 12.42 1.99
CA GLN A 188 -6.56 12.91 1.09
C GLN A 188 -7.48 13.94 1.76
N THR A 189 -7.05 14.52 2.88
CA THR A 189 -7.82 15.53 3.62
C THR A 189 -7.84 16.86 2.87
N GLY A 190 -9.02 17.45 2.78
CA GLY A 190 -9.22 18.80 2.26
C GLY A 190 -10.71 19.08 2.15
N SER A 191 -11.25 19.92 3.03
CA SER A 191 -12.67 20.27 3.06
C SER A 191 -13.14 21.09 1.85
N ASP A 192 -12.23 21.56 0.98
CA ASP A 192 -12.55 22.34 -0.22
C ASP A 192 -11.64 21.96 -1.41
N GLY A 193 -11.82 20.76 -1.97
CA GLY A 193 -11.20 20.43 -3.27
C GLY A 193 -9.66 20.51 -3.32
N GLY A 194 -8.97 20.15 -2.23
CA GLY A 194 -7.50 20.05 -2.19
C GLY A 194 -6.75 21.35 -1.83
N ARG A 195 -7.39 22.28 -1.13
CA ARG A 195 -6.82 23.59 -0.76
C ARG A 195 -6.39 23.76 0.69
N LEU A 196 -5.98 22.69 1.37
CA LEU A 196 -4.98 22.87 2.44
C LEU A 196 -3.62 22.58 1.84
N THR A 197 -2.83 23.63 1.63
CA THR A 197 -1.46 23.50 1.19
C THR A 197 -0.67 22.73 2.24
N VAL A 198 0.22 21.87 1.77
CA VAL A 198 1.21 21.16 2.59
C VAL A 198 1.88 22.06 3.65
N ALA A 199 2.06 23.34 3.33
CA ALA A 199 2.57 24.37 4.23
C ALA A 199 1.65 24.66 5.44
N GLU A 200 0.32 24.58 5.28
CA GLU A 200 -0.66 24.79 6.36
C GLU A 200 -0.65 23.65 7.38
N TRP A 201 -0.24 22.44 6.97
CA TRP A 201 0.09 21.33 7.86
C TRP A 201 1.48 21.43 8.49
N GLY A 202 2.15 22.58 8.35
CA GLY A 202 3.46 22.86 8.93
C GLY A 202 4.62 22.13 8.26
N ALA A 203 4.46 21.71 7.00
CA ALA A 203 5.57 21.09 6.28
C ALA A 203 6.58 22.14 5.79
N THR A 204 7.83 21.92 6.15
CA THR A 204 8.95 22.77 5.75
C THR A 204 9.36 22.47 4.29
N ALA A 205 10.17 23.35 3.70
CA ALA A 205 10.75 23.10 2.38
C ALA A 205 11.58 21.80 2.35
N GLU A 206 12.24 21.46 3.45
CA GLU A 206 13.00 20.21 3.58
C GLU A 206 12.09 18.98 3.58
N ASP A 207 10.91 19.06 4.21
CA ASP A 207 9.91 18.00 4.22
C ASP A 207 9.35 17.75 2.82
N VAL A 208 9.10 18.82 2.07
CA VAL A 208 8.67 18.75 0.67
C VAL A 208 9.74 18.12 -0.21
N GLU A 209 11.02 18.49 -0.04
CA GLU A 209 12.12 17.90 -0.79
C GLU A 209 12.33 16.42 -0.43
N ARG A 210 12.18 16.08 0.85
CA ARG A 210 12.19 14.69 1.32
C ARG A 210 11.05 13.89 0.70
N GLY A 211 9.84 14.46 0.65
CA GLY A 211 8.70 13.89 -0.03
C GLY A 211 8.95 13.68 -1.53
N ARG A 212 9.57 14.65 -2.20
CA ARG A 212 9.96 14.55 -3.61
C ARG A 212 10.93 13.38 -3.86
N ARG A 213 11.93 13.20 -3.00
CA ARG A 213 12.84 12.03 -3.04
C ARG A 213 12.11 10.70 -2.87
N ALA A 214 11.04 10.68 -2.07
CA ALA A 214 10.16 9.51 -1.92
C ALA A 214 9.20 9.29 -3.11
N GLY A 215 9.21 10.20 -4.10
CA GLY A 215 8.41 10.12 -5.32
C GLY A 215 7.05 10.81 -5.23
N ILE A 216 6.89 11.73 -4.28
CA ILE A 216 5.70 12.58 -4.17
C ILE A 216 5.86 13.72 -5.17
N VAL A 217 4.87 13.87 -6.06
CA VAL A 217 4.75 15.05 -6.90
C VAL A 217 3.75 15.96 -6.19
N PRO A 218 4.20 17.10 -5.61
CA PRO A 218 3.26 18.08 -5.10
C PRO A 218 2.34 18.49 -6.24
N VAL A 219 1.02 18.51 -6.00
CA VAL A 219 0.09 19.10 -6.95
C VAL A 219 0.48 20.57 -7.07
N ARG A 220 0.90 20.99 -8.27
CA ARG A 220 1.25 22.39 -8.54
C ARG A 220 0.02 23.24 -8.23
N THR A 221 0.17 24.17 -7.30
CA THR A 221 -0.63 25.39 -7.16
C THR A 221 -0.63 26.19 -8.45
#